data_AF-A0A8J9S346-F1
#
_entry.id   AF-A0A8J9S346-F1
#
_cell.length_a   1.000
_cell.length_b   1.000
_cell.length_c   1.000
_cell.angle_alpha   90.00
_cell.angle_beta   90.00
_cell.angle_gamma   90.00
#
_symmetry.space_group_name_H-M   'P 1'
#
loop_
_entity.id
_entity.type
_entity.pdbx_description
1 polymer ?
#
loop_
_entity_poly.entity_id
_entity_poly.type
_entity_poly.pdbx_seq_one_letter_code
_entity_poly.pdbx_strand_id
1 'polypeptide(L)'
;MKHGETINTTYGAGVIQHYRELDGMYVVDMPFGALYANREALQTPEHCIPLTAIKKPKNDTTMELNVAYESLEKMRQLNLEVTCQEQGILFKGDSLSTTCT
;
A
#
# COMPACT_ATOMS: atom_id res chain seq x y z
N MET A 1 -11.86 -23.45 2.68
CA MET A 1 -11.16 -23.76 3.93
C MET A 1 -12.07 -24.67 4.76
N LYS A 2 -11.51 -25.60 5.54
CA LYS A 2 -12.24 -26.65 6.25
C LYS A 2 -12.24 -26.38 7.76
N HIS A 3 -13.22 -26.97 8.48
CA HIS A 3 -13.20 -27.00 9.94
C HIS A 3 -11.90 -27.62 10.46
N GLY A 4 -11.31 -27.02 11.50
CA GLY A 4 -10.06 -27.45 12.11
C GLY A 4 -8.80 -27.04 11.35
N GLU A 5 -8.93 -26.35 10.21
CA GLU A 5 -7.79 -25.83 9.46
C GLU A 5 -7.19 -24.61 10.17
N THR A 6 -5.89 -24.66 10.45
CA THR A 6 -5.15 -23.50 10.96
C THR A 6 -4.92 -22.51 9.84
N ILE A 7 -5.19 -21.24 10.10
CA ILE A 7 -5.04 -20.14 9.16
C ILE A 7 -4.29 -18.99 9.82
N ASN A 8 -3.66 -18.16 9.00
CA ASN A 8 -3.12 -16.89 9.43
C ASN A 8 -4.07 -15.75 9.04
N THR A 9 -4.18 -14.81 9.96
CA THR A 9 -4.96 -13.58 9.83
C THR A 9 -4.04 -12.40 10.11
N THR A 10 -4.52 -11.19 9.85
CA THR A 10 -3.80 -9.96 10.21
C THR A 10 -3.50 -9.84 11.71
N TYR A 11 -4.23 -10.57 12.55
CA TYR A 11 -4.09 -10.57 14.00
C TYR A 11 -3.33 -11.79 14.55
N GLY A 12 -2.80 -12.64 13.67
CA GLY A 12 -2.07 -13.85 14.05
C GLY A 12 -2.73 -15.15 13.56
N ALA A 13 -2.24 -16.28 14.07
CA ALA A 13 -2.77 -17.60 13.73
C ALA A 13 -4.08 -17.90 14.48
N GLY A 14 -5.00 -18.56 13.80
CA GLY A 14 -6.27 -19.03 14.33
C GLY A 14 -6.73 -20.32 13.67
N VAL A 15 -7.81 -20.92 14.18
CA VAL A 15 -8.35 -22.19 13.66
C VAL A 15 -9.79 -22.00 13.21
N ILE A 16 -10.15 -22.50 12.03
CA ILE A 16 -11.51 -22.38 11.53
C ILE A 16 -12.45 -23.28 12.32
N GLN A 17 -13.46 -22.68 12.96
CA GLN A 17 -14.58 -23.43 13.53
C GLN A 17 -15.61 -23.79 12.46
N HIS A 18 -16.29 -22.81 11.87
CA HIS A 18 -17.32 -23.14 10.88
C HIS A 18 -17.56 -21.99 9.92
N TYR A 19 -18.22 -22.31 8.81
CA TYR A 19 -18.68 -21.33 7.85
C TYR A 19 -20.15 -21.02 8.10
N ARG A 20 -20.49 -19.74 8.17
CA ARG A 20 -21.86 -19.27 8.31
C ARG A 20 -22.39 -18.87 6.95
N GLU A 21 -23.32 -19.65 6.44
CA GLU A 21 -23.84 -19.48 5.08
C GLU A 21 -24.70 -18.23 4.93
N LEU A 22 -25.31 -17.75 6.02
CA LEU A 22 -26.24 -16.61 6.02
C LEU A 22 -25.58 -15.28 5.61
N ASP A 23 -24.33 -15.06 6.00
CA ASP A 23 -23.55 -13.85 5.72
C ASP A 23 -22.23 -14.13 5.00
N GLY A 24 -21.94 -15.39 4.69
CA GLY A 24 -20.73 -15.80 3.98
C GLY A 24 -19.45 -15.64 4.78
N MET A 25 -19.52 -15.67 6.11
CA MET A 25 -18.37 -15.47 6.99
C MET A 25 -17.86 -16.78 7.59
N TYR A 26 -16.54 -16.87 7.75
CA TYR A 26 -15.90 -17.89 8.55
C TYR A 26 -15.78 -17.42 10.00
N VAL A 27 -16.06 -18.32 10.92
CA VAL A 27 -15.78 -18.16 12.36
C VAL A 27 -14.45 -18.80 12.66
N VAL A 28 -13.50 -18.00 13.13
CA VAL A 28 -12.13 -18.41 13.42
C VAL A 28 -11.89 -18.25 14.91
N ASP A 29 -11.43 -19.32 15.55
CA ASP A 29 -11.02 -19.31 16.96
C ASP A 29 -9.60 -18.76 17.06
N MET A 30 -9.46 -17.66 17.79
CA MET A 30 -8.20 -16.96 18.05
C MET A 30 -7.88 -17.06 19.55
N PRO A 31 -6.61 -16.94 19.97
CA PRO A 31 -6.24 -17.04 21.39
C PRO A 31 -6.88 -15.96 22.29
N PHE A 32 -7.39 -14.88 21.71
CA PHE A 32 -8.05 -13.78 22.43
C PHE A 32 -9.55 -13.64 22.12
N GLY A 33 -10.16 -14.57 21.38
CA GLY A 33 -11.60 -14.56 21.08
C GLY A 33 -11.97 -15.15 19.71
N ALA A 34 -13.20 -14.89 19.26
CA ALA A 34 -13.66 -15.33 17.94
C ALA A 34 -13.53 -14.19 16.91
N LEU A 35 -12.92 -14.48 15.76
CA LEU A 35 -12.86 -13.60 14.60
C LEU A 35 -13.89 -14.04 13.56
N TYR A 36 -14.63 -13.06 13.02
CA TYR A 36 -15.54 -13.23 11.90
C TYR A 36 -14.94 -12.58 10.67
N ALA A 37 -14.66 -13.38 9.65
CA ALA A 37 -13.94 -12.89 8.47
C ALA A 37 -14.43 -13.58 7.20
N ASN A 38 -14.43 -12.85 6.09
CA ASN A 38 -14.68 -13.43 4.77
C ASN A 38 -13.45 -14.20 4.28
N ARG A 39 -13.64 -15.03 3.25
CA ARG A 39 -12.57 -15.89 2.70
C ARG A 39 -11.31 -15.13 2.29
N GLU A 40 -11.43 -13.90 1.80
CA GLU A 40 -10.30 -13.12 1.27
C GLU A 40 -9.41 -12.56 2.39
N ALA A 41 -9.95 -12.40 3.60
CA ALA A 41 -9.20 -11.95 4.77
C ALA A 41 -8.42 -13.10 5.46
N LEU A 42 -8.66 -14.35 5.06
CA LEU A 42 -8.03 -15.53 5.63
C LEU A 42 -6.90 -16.02 4.73
N GLN A 43 -5.70 -16.22 5.30
CA GLN A 43 -4.54 -16.73 4.59
C GLN A 43 -4.23 -18.15 5.07
N THR A 44 -4.06 -19.10 4.13
CA THR A 44 -3.56 -20.42 4.50
C THR A 44 -2.12 -20.31 4.98
N PRO A 45 -1.66 -21.13 5.95
CA PRO A 45 -0.30 -21.06 6.47
C PRO A 45 0.77 -21.31 5.39
N GLU A 46 0.44 -22.03 4.32
CA GLU A 46 1.33 -22.19 3.15
C GLU A 46 1.54 -20.91 2.34
N HIS A 47 0.69 -19.89 2.54
CA HIS A 47 0.76 -18.58 1.90
C HIS A 47 1.33 -17.48 2.82
N CYS A 48 2.02 -17.87 3.91
CA CYS A 48 2.86 -16.94 4.64
C CYS A 48 4.09 -16.59 3.79
N ILE A 49 3.89 -15.72 2.80
CA ILE A 49 5.00 -14.94 2.28
C ILE A 49 5.46 -14.08 3.48
N PRO A 50 6.72 -14.19 3.92
CA PRO A 50 7.23 -13.36 5.01
C PRO A 50 6.92 -11.88 4.71
N LEU A 51 6.73 -11.03 5.71
CA LEU A 51 6.49 -9.59 5.50
C LEU A 51 7.59 -8.90 4.66
N THR A 52 8.73 -9.57 4.44
CA THR A 52 9.79 -9.18 3.49
C THR A 52 9.42 -9.40 2.01
N ALA A 53 8.31 -10.07 1.74
CA ALA A 53 7.80 -10.44 0.43
C ALA A 53 6.39 -9.87 0.19
N ILE A 54 6.14 -8.64 0.67
CA ILE A 54 5.25 -7.73 -0.06
C ILE A 54 5.91 -7.51 -1.43
N LYS A 55 5.76 -8.48 -2.35
CA LYS A 55 5.80 -8.18 -3.76
C LYS A 55 4.62 -7.25 -3.95
N LYS A 56 4.90 -5.94 -4.06
CA LYS A 56 3.96 -4.99 -4.67
C LYS A 56 3.34 -5.70 -5.87
N PRO A 57 2.01 -5.62 -6.07
CA PRO A 57 1.44 -6.11 -7.32
C PRO A 57 2.31 -5.52 -8.45
N LYS A 58 2.88 -6.40 -9.29
CA LYS A 58 3.37 -6.00 -10.60
C LYS A 58 2.14 -5.55 -11.36
N ASN A 59 1.71 -4.32 -11.14
CA ASN A 59 0.94 -3.63 -12.14
C ASN A 59 1.93 -3.47 -13.31
N ASP A 60 1.50 -3.89 -14.49
CA ASP A 60 2.18 -3.62 -15.75
C ASP A 60 1.73 -2.25 -16.30
N THR A 61 1.41 -1.33 -15.38
CA THR A 61 0.92 0.03 -15.65
C THR A 61 1.65 1.03 -14.75
N THR A 62 2.97 0.99 -14.76
CA THR A 62 3.81 2.13 -14.34
C THR A 62 3.68 3.24 -15.39
N MET A 63 2.50 3.85 -15.48
CA MET A 63 2.33 5.12 -16.19
C MET A 63 1.26 6.02 -15.55
N GLU A 64 0.37 5.49 -14.71
CA GLU A 64 -0.71 6.31 -14.12
C GLU A 64 -0.40 6.92 -12.74
N LEU A 65 0.72 6.59 -12.09
CA LEU A 65 0.96 7.03 -10.70
C LEU A 65 1.74 8.35 -10.53
N ASN A 66 1.99 9.14 -11.58
CA ASN A 66 2.91 10.29 -11.42
C ASN A 66 2.36 11.66 -11.86
N VAL A 67 1.08 11.81 -12.20
CA VAL A 67 0.53 13.14 -12.60
C VAL A 67 0.57 14.13 -11.43
N ALA A 68 0.22 13.68 -10.23
CA ALA A 68 0.27 14.51 -9.03
C ALA A 68 1.70 14.91 -8.67
N TYR A 69 2.65 13.99 -8.83
CA TYR A 69 4.07 14.25 -8.55
C TYR A 69 4.67 15.22 -9.57
N GLU A 70 4.37 15.05 -10.85
CA GLU A 70 4.80 15.97 -11.92
C GLU A 70 4.23 17.38 -11.73
N SER A 71 2.96 17.48 -11.33
CA SER A 71 2.32 18.77 -11.05
C SER A 71 2.98 19.46 -9.84
N LEU A 72 3.31 18.69 -8.80
CA LEU A 72 3.98 19.22 -7.60
C LEU A 72 5.38 19.72 -7.92
N GLU A 73 6.15 19.00 -8.72
CA GLU A 73 7.50 19.40 -9.09
C GLU A 73 7.49 20.66 -9.98
N LYS A 74 6.55 20.76 -10.91
CA LYS A 74 6.37 21.99 -11.71
C LYS A 74 6.02 23.20 -10.85
N MET A 75 5.15 23.03 -9.85
CA MET A 75 4.82 24.11 -8.92
C MET A 75 6.03 24.52 -8.07
N ARG A 76 6.81 23.55 -7.60
CA ARG A 76 8.05 23.82 -6.86
C ARG A 76 9.03 24.65 -7.69
N GLN A 77 9.18 24.32 -8.97
CA GLN A 77 10.07 25.06 -9.89
C GLN A 77 9.58 26.49 -10.14
N LEU A 78 8.28 26.68 -10.40
CA LEU A 78 7.69 28.01 -10.59
C LEU A 78 7.87 28.89 -9.35
N ASN A 79 7.63 28.35 -8.15
CA ASN A 79 7.84 29.09 -6.91
C ASN A 79 9.31 29.51 -6.75
N LEU A 80 10.25 28.65 -7.14
CA LEU A 80 11.67 28.96 -7.08
C LEU A 80 12.07 30.05 -8.10
N GLU A 81 11.58 29.96 -9.33
CA GLU A 81 11.82 30.97 -10.38
C GLU A 81 11.29 32.35 -9.97
N VAL A 82 10.06 32.43 -9.47
CA VAL A 82 9.47 33.67 -8.94
C VAL A 82 10.34 34.22 -7.80
N THR A 83 10.80 33.37 -6.90
CA THR A 83 11.67 33.78 -5.78
C THR A 83 13.00 34.36 -6.28
N CYS A 84 13.66 33.70 -7.24
CA CYS A 84 14.92 34.22 -7.81
C CYS A 84 14.68 35.58 -8.50
N GLN A 85 13.57 35.70 -9.24
CA GLN A 85 13.20 36.93 -9.94
C GLN A 85 12.92 38.09 -8.97
N GLU A 86 12.20 37.85 -7.87
CA GLU A 86 11.96 38.84 -6.82
C GLU A 86 13.28 39.32 -6.18
N GLN A 87 14.28 38.44 -6.09
CA GLN A 87 15.61 38.76 -5.56
C GLN A 87 16.57 39.35 -6.61
N GLY A 88 16.14 39.48 -7.88
CA GLY A 88 16.98 39.97 -8.98
C GLY A 88 18.12 39.01 -9.38
N ILE A 89 18.00 37.72 -9.03
CA ILE A 89 18.98 36.67 -9.31
C ILE A 89 18.50 35.84 -10.51
N LEU A 90 19.43 35.38 -11.34
CA LEU A 90 19.09 34.59 -12.53
C LEU A 90 18.65 33.18 -12.12
N PHE A 91 17.47 32.77 -12.57
CA PHE A 91 17.02 31.39 -12.44
C PHE A 91 17.68 30.53 -13.54
N LYS A 92 18.29 29.41 -13.15
CA LYS A 92 18.82 28.41 -14.09
C LYS A 92 18.22 27.03 -13.79
N GLY A 93 17.43 26.52 -14.73
CA GLY A 93 16.88 25.18 -14.69
C GLY A 93 17.54 24.27 -15.72
N ASP A 94 18.38 23.34 -15.27
CA ASP A 94 18.95 22.27 -16.08
C ASP A 94 18.28 20.93 -15.73
N SER A 95 18.39 19.92 -16.60
CA SER A 95 17.77 18.59 -16.44
C SER A 95 18.16 17.83 -15.15
N LEU A 96 19.14 18.34 -14.40
CA LEU A 96 19.68 17.73 -13.19
C LEU A 96 19.60 18.63 -11.94
N SER A 97 19.34 19.93 -12.06
CA SER A 97 19.28 20.85 -10.92
C SER A 97 18.62 22.19 -11.27
N THR A 98 17.85 22.73 -10.32
CA THR A 98 17.25 24.07 -10.39
C THR A 98 17.81 24.93 -9.26
N THR A 99 18.51 26.01 -9.60
CA THR A 99 19.16 26.92 -8.63
C THR A 99 19.03 28.38 -9.06
N CYS A 100 18.94 29.29 -8.09
CA CYS A 100 19.21 30.71 -8.32
C CYS A 100 20.73 30.91 -8.31
N THR A 101 21.31 31.50 -9.35
CA THR A 101 22.75 31.78 -9.46
C THR A 101 23.03 33.16 -10.00
#